data_AF-A0A6A5W1S1-F1
#
_entry.id   AF-A0A6A5W1S1-F1
#
_cell.length_a   1.000
_cell.length_b   1.000
_cell.length_c   1.000
_cell.angle_alpha   90.00
_cell.angle_beta   90.00
_cell.angle_gamma   90.00
#
_symmetry.space_group_name_H-M   'P 1'
#
loop_
_entity.id
_entity.type
_entity.pdbx_description
1 polymer ?
#
loop_
_entity_poly.entity_id
_entity_poly.type
_entity_poly.pdbx_seq_one_letter_code
_entity_poly.pdbx_strand_id
1 'polypeptide(L)'
;MLAPTLQEVENNLDKVGKDLWCYDSPDLAFDGMLQRLSQLQDQLKIQRTLHTTAELLRNQSLDKPLPKQQATRVKYILKFTFEHTTREDEKHIRLRKLDCNALKFCGLSYKIKDIIELPTAKFNFLVENVADFVHRRTLAQYLYRDDIDKAVYTKLDPEDDNLFKEFMKCSSSFRQWEH
;
A
#
# COMPACT_ATOMS: atom_id res chain seq x y z
N MET A 1 -12.22 12.98 -16.18
CA MET A 1 -13.21 11.88 -16.08
C MET A 1 -13.56 11.69 -14.61
N LEU A 2 -14.85 11.66 -14.28
CA LEU A 2 -15.30 11.26 -12.94
C LEU A 2 -15.07 9.75 -12.78
N ALA A 3 -14.63 9.32 -11.60
CA ALA A 3 -14.51 7.89 -11.31
C ALA A 3 -15.91 7.26 -11.26
N PRO A 4 -16.10 6.05 -11.80
CA PRO A 4 -17.38 5.36 -11.71
C PRO A 4 -17.75 5.09 -10.25
N THR A 5 -19.06 5.08 -9.96
CA THR A 5 -19.54 4.72 -8.62
C THR A 5 -19.36 3.22 -8.37
N LEU A 6 -19.28 2.80 -7.10
CA LEU A 6 -19.21 1.36 -6.77
C LEU A 6 -20.42 0.60 -7.32
N GLN A 7 -21.61 1.21 -7.23
CA GLN A 7 -22.85 0.65 -7.79
C GLN A 7 -22.78 0.45 -9.30
N GLU A 8 -22.17 1.38 -10.03
CA GLU A 8 -21.96 1.26 -11.47
C GLU A 8 -21.01 0.11 -11.82
N VAL A 9 -19.95 -0.07 -11.03
CA VAL A 9 -19.03 -1.20 -11.17
C VAL A 9 -19.75 -2.53 -10.90
N GLU A 10 -20.57 -2.60 -9.85
CA GLU A 10 -21.36 -3.79 -9.52
C GLU A 10 -22.37 -4.13 -10.63
N ASN A 11 -23.10 -3.13 -11.15
CA ASN A 11 -24.05 -3.33 -12.25
C ASN A 11 -23.34 -3.86 -13.52
N ASN A 12 -22.11 -3.41 -13.78
CA ASN A 12 -21.31 -3.91 -14.90
C ASN A 12 -20.88 -5.37 -14.69
N LEU A 13 -20.57 -5.77 -13.46
CA LEU A 13 -20.27 -7.17 -13.13
C LEU A 13 -21.50 -8.08 -13.31
N ASP A 14 -22.69 -7.61 -12.90
CA ASP A 14 -23.94 -8.34 -13.13
C ASP A 14 -24.22 -8.53 -14.62
N LYS A 15 -23.95 -7.50 -15.43
CA LYS A 15 -24.06 -7.59 -16.88
C LYS A 15 -23.10 -8.63 -17.45
N VAL A 16 -21.84 -8.61 -17.04
CA VAL A 16 -20.85 -9.63 -17.44
C VAL A 16 -21.36 -11.03 -17.08
N GLY A 17 -21.91 -11.22 -15.88
CA GLY A 17 -22.50 -12.51 -15.48
C GLY A 17 -23.62 -12.99 -16.40
N LYS A 18 -24.52 -12.10 -16.83
CA LYS A 18 -25.59 -12.41 -17.80
C LYS A 18 -25.04 -12.74 -19.18
N ASP A 19 -24.09 -11.95 -19.67
CA ASP A 19 -23.49 -12.13 -20.99
C ASP A 19 -22.73 -13.47 -21.06
N LEU A 20 -22.05 -13.86 -19.97
CA LEU A 20 -21.38 -15.16 -19.84
C LEU A 20 -22.34 -16.34 -19.85
N TRP A 21 -23.51 -16.20 -19.23
CA TRP A 21 -24.51 -17.26 -19.21
C TRP A 21 -25.08 -17.57 -20.60
N CYS A 22 -25.18 -16.55 -21.45
CA CYS A 22 -25.67 -16.67 -22.83
C CYS A 22 -24.55 -16.98 -23.85
N TYR A 23 -23.34 -17.30 -23.40
CA TYR A 23 -22.19 -17.55 -24.27
C TYR A 23 -22.13 -19.00 -24.74
N ASP A 24 -22.55 -19.26 -25.99
CA ASP A 24 -22.66 -20.62 -26.57
C ASP A 24 -21.50 -21.00 -27.51
N SER A 25 -20.31 -20.38 -27.36
CA SER A 25 -19.18 -20.70 -28.23
C SER A 25 -18.57 -22.08 -27.88
N PRO A 26 -18.27 -22.94 -28.86
CA PRO A 26 -17.63 -24.24 -28.64
C PRO A 26 -16.19 -24.14 -28.11
N ASP A 27 -15.53 -22.99 -28.29
CA ASP A 27 -14.22 -22.67 -27.71
C ASP A 27 -14.40 -21.97 -26.36
N LEU A 28 -14.63 -22.76 -25.31
CA LEU A 28 -14.77 -22.28 -23.93
C LEU A 28 -13.41 -21.94 -23.30
N ALA A 29 -12.77 -20.87 -23.76
CA ALA A 29 -11.55 -20.34 -23.15
C ALA A 29 -11.86 -19.48 -21.91
N PHE A 30 -12.44 -20.09 -20.87
CA PHE A 30 -12.75 -19.39 -19.60
C PHE A 30 -11.51 -19.02 -18.79
N ASP A 31 -10.36 -19.63 -19.06
CA ASP A 31 -9.12 -19.44 -18.29
C ASP A 31 -8.70 -17.96 -18.23
N GLY A 32 -8.82 -17.23 -19.34
CA GLY A 32 -8.50 -15.80 -19.37
C GLY A 32 -9.46 -14.97 -18.52
N MET A 33 -10.73 -15.37 -18.42
CA MET A 33 -11.72 -14.69 -17.58
C MET A 33 -11.54 -15.03 -16.11
N LEU A 34 -11.27 -16.30 -15.79
CA LEU A 34 -10.92 -16.73 -14.45
C LEU A 34 -9.67 -15.99 -13.94
N GLN A 35 -8.65 -15.82 -14.80
CA GLN A 35 -7.46 -15.05 -14.46
C GLN A 35 -7.79 -13.58 -14.18
N ARG A 36 -8.62 -12.93 -15.01
CA ARG A 36 -9.04 -11.54 -14.80
C ARG A 36 -9.87 -11.37 -13.52
N LEU A 37 -10.77 -12.30 -13.23
CA LEU A 37 -11.56 -12.29 -11.99
C LEU A 37 -10.67 -12.46 -10.76
N SER A 38 -9.68 -13.36 -10.83
CA SER A 38 -8.68 -13.52 -9.77
C SER A 38 -7.87 -12.24 -9.54
N GLN A 39 -7.40 -11.59 -10.61
CA GLN A 39 -6.71 -10.30 -10.53
C GLN A 39 -7.59 -9.19 -9.92
N LEU A 40 -8.86 -9.09 -10.33
CA LEU A 40 -9.80 -8.13 -9.77
C LEU A 40 -10.05 -8.38 -8.28
N GLN A 41 -10.22 -9.65 -7.88
CA GLN A 41 -10.39 -10.03 -6.49
C GLN A 41 -9.17 -9.63 -5.65
N ASP A 42 -7.98 -9.83 -6.19
CA ASP A 42 -6.72 -9.47 -5.55
C ASP A 42 -6.56 -7.97 -5.40
N GLN A 43 -6.88 -7.20 -6.44
CA GLN A 43 -6.96 -5.74 -6.41
C GLN A 43 -7.92 -5.24 -5.33
N LEU A 44 -9.14 -5.79 -5.27
CA LEU A 44 -10.16 -5.39 -4.28
C LEU A 44 -9.69 -5.67 -2.85
N LYS A 45 -9.01 -6.79 -2.61
CA LYS A 45 -8.43 -7.11 -1.29
C LYS A 45 -7.37 -6.09 -0.88
N ILE A 46 -6.47 -5.70 -1.79
CA ILE A 46 -5.46 -4.67 -1.52
C ILE A 46 -6.14 -3.32 -1.26
N GLN A 47 -7.04 -2.88 -2.14
CA GLN A 47 -7.74 -1.61 -2.00
C GLN A 47 -8.53 -1.53 -0.69
N ARG A 48 -9.17 -2.62 -0.25
CA ARG A 48 -9.89 -2.68 1.03
C ARG A 48 -8.95 -2.45 2.22
N THR A 49 -7.77 -3.05 2.22
CA THR A 49 -6.76 -2.83 3.26
C THR A 49 -6.31 -1.37 3.29
N LEU A 50 -5.94 -0.82 2.13
CA LEU A 50 -5.51 0.58 2.02
C LEU A 50 -6.62 1.54 2.46
N HIS A 51 -7.87 1.28 2.07
CA HIS A 51 -9.04 2.05 2.52
C HIS A 51 -9.21 2.01 4.03
N THR A 52 -9.11 0.82 4.64
CA THR A 52 -9.26 0.67 6.09
C THR A 52 -8.20 1.49 6.83
N THR A 53 -6.95 1.48 6.35
CA THR A 53 -5.88 2.31 6.91
C THR A 53 -6.16 3.80 6.70
N ALA A 54 -6.58 4.22 5.51
CA ALA A 54 -6.87 5.62 5.21
C ALA A 54 -8.00 6.17 6.10
N GLU A 55 -9.07 5.40 6.28
CA GLU A 55 -10.18 5.78 7.16
C GLU A 55 -9.75 5.83 8.62
N LEU A 56 -8.90 4.91 9.06
CA LEU A 56 -8.32 4.97 10.40
C LEU A 56 -7.49 6.25 10.60
N LEU A 57 -6.65 6.62 9.62
CA LEU A 57 -5.84 7.84 9.69
C LEU A 57 -6.69 9.11 9.74
N ARG A 58 -7.79 9.15 8.97
CA ARG A 58 -8.71 10.30 8.92
C ARG A 58 -9.54 10.44 10.19
N ASN A 59 -10.01 9.32 10.73
CA ASN A 59 -10.91 9.32 11.88
C ASN A 59 -10.16 9.39 13.22
N GLN A 60 -8.87 9.06 13.24
CA GLN A 60 -8.05 9.18 14.45
C GLN A 60 -7.49 10.60 14.57
N SER A 61 -7.87 11.30 15.64
CA SER A 61 -7.35 12.63 15.96
C SER A 61 -5.82 12.64 16.05
N LEU A 62 -5.16 13.66 15.47
CA LEU A 62 -3.69 13.75 15.30
C LEU A 62 -2.90 13.73 16.61
N ASP A 63 -3.50 14.21 17.69
CA ASP A 63 -2.96 14.27 19.06
C ASP A 63 -2.93 12.91 19.78
N LYS A 64 -3.68 11.92 19.29
CA LYS A 64 -3.74 10.58 19.89
C LYS A 64 -2.84 9.60 19.13
N PRO A 65 -2.17 8.66 19.83
CA PRO A 65 -1.40 7.63 19.14
C PRO A 65 -2.31 6.74 18.30
N LEU A 66 -1.78 6.21 17.21
CA LEU A 66 -2.48 5.23 16.38
C LEU A 66 -2.69 3.92 17.16
N PRO A 67 -3.87 3.29 17.02
CA PRO A 67 -4.19 2.08 17.76
C PRO A 67 -3.35 0.89 17.28
N LYS A 68 -3.33 -0.19 18.08
CA LYS A 68 -2.75 -1.50 17.71
C LYS A 68 -1.28 -1.44 17.25
N GLN A 69 -0.52 -0.49 17.79
CA GLN A 69 0.90 -0.27 17.47
C GLN A 69 1.16 -0.09 15.97
N GLN A 70 0.22 0.52 15.23
CA GLN A 70 0.39 0.74 13.79
C GLN A 70 1.62 1.59 13.48
N ALA A 71 1.87 2.64 14.26
CA ALA A 71 3.09 3.45 14.10
C ALA A 71 4.36 2.59 14.23
N THR A 72 4.41 1.62 15.14
CA THR A 72 5.55 0.70 15.29
C THR A 72 5.77 -0.16 14.04
N ARG A 73 4.73 -0.44 13.25
CA ARG A 73 4.86 -1.19 11.99
C ARG A 73 5.61 -0.39 10.93
N VAL A 74 5.54 0.95 10.98
CA VAL A 74 6.37 1.82 10.14
C VAL A 74 7.85 1.58 10.44
N LYS A 75 8.24 1.52 11.71
CA LYS A 75 9.62 1.15 12.07
C LYS A 75 10.00 -0.21 11.47
N TYR A 76 9.14 -1.21 11.56
CA TYR A 76 9.45 -2.54 11.04
C TYR A 76 9.53 -2.60 9.51
N ILE A 77 8.68 -1.86 8.78
CA ILE A 77 8.79 -1.78 7.30
C ILE A 77 10.08 -1.09 6.88
N LEU A 78 10.49 -0.03 7.58
CA LEU A 78 11.74 0.65 7.30
C LEU A 78 12.93 -0.25 7.60
N LYS A 79 12.88 -0.98 8.72
CA LYS A 79 13.88 -2.00 9.07
C LYS A 79 14.02 -3.04 7.96
N PHE A 80 12.91 -3.64 7.54
CA PHE A 80 12.89 -4.64 6.47
C PHE A 80 13.34 -4.07 5.11
N THR A 81 13.02 -2.82 4.83
CA THR A 81 13.34 -2.18 3.56
C THR A 81 14.82 -1.79 3.48
N PHE A 82 15.39 -1.26 4.56
CA PHE A 82 16.71 -0.64 4.55
C PHE A 82 17.80 -1.42 5.26
N GLU A 83 17.52 -2.24 6.28
CA GLU A 83 18.59 -3.02 6.94
C GLU A 83 19.03 -4.22 6.08
N HIS A 84 20.23 -4.73 6.35
CA HIS A 84 20.79 -5.89 5.67
C HIS A 84 19.87 -7.12 5.76
N THR A 85 19.12 -7.35 4.69
CA THR A 85 18.41 -8.61 4.44
C THR A 85 19.28 -9.51 3.58
N THR A 86 19.24 -10.83 3.81
CA THR A 86 19.86 -11.80 2.90
C THR A 86 19.39 -11.54 1.46
N ARG A 87 20.36 -11.42 0.54
CA ARG A 87 20.30 -10.91 -0.85
C ARG A 87 19.21 -11.44 -1.80
N GLU A 88 18.26 -12.25 -1.35
CA GLU A 88 17.35 -13.01 -2.22
C GLU A 88 15.89 -12.51 -2.24
N ASP A 89 15.48 -11.58 -1.38
CA ASP A 89 14.07 -11.15 -1.35
C ASP A 89 13.79 -9.94 -2.26
N GLU A 90 13.34 -10.16 -3.49
CA GLU A 90 13.02 -9.08 -4.45
C GLU A 90 12.09 -7.98 -3.87
N LYS A 91 11.27 -8.31 -2.85
CA LYS A 91 10.32 -7.39 -2.25
C LYS A 91 10.98 -6.22 -1.52
N HIS A 92 12.09 -6.42 -0.81
CA HIS A 92 12.74 -5.30 -0.10
C HIS A 92 13.29 -4.27 -1.10
N ILE A 93 13.85 -4.73 -2.23
CA ILE A 93 14.33 -3.87 -3.31
C ILE A 93 13.19 -3.06 -3.91
N ARG A 94 12.02 -3.68 -4.14
CA ARG A 94 10.86 -2.96 -4.68
C ARG A 94 10.30 -1.95 -3.68
N LEU A 95 10.33 -2.24 -2.37
CA LEU A 95 9.92 -1.27 -1.34
C LEU A 95 10.86 -0.06 -1.25
N ARG A 96 12.17 -0.24 -1.49
CA ARG A 96 13.16 0.88 -1.53
C ARG A 96 12.84 1.92 -2.61
N LYS A 97 12.12 1.51 -3.67
CA LYS A 97 11.74 2.40 -4.79
C LYS A 97 10.48 3.23 -4.50
N LEU A 98 9.77 2.96 -3.40
CA LEU A 98 8.61 3.74 -3.02
C LEU A 98 9.03 5.10 -2.49
N ASP A 99 8.21 6.12 -2.76
CA ASP A 99 8.38 7.41 -2.09
C ASP A 99 8.11 7.30 -0.57
N CYS A 100 8.54 8.32 0.17
CA CYS A 100 8.45 8.31 1.62
C CYS A 100 7.02 8.11 2.16
N ASN A 101 6.03 8.76 1.55
CA ASN A 101 4.64 8.68 1.97
C ASN A 101 4.04 7.31 1.66
N ALA A 102 4.31 6.80 0.46
CA ALA A 102 3.95 5.45 0.06
C ALA A 102 4.53 4.38 1.01
N LEU A 103 5.82 4.49 1.37
CA LEU A 103 6.48 3.55 2.25
C LEU A 103 5.95 3.61 3.69
N LYS A 104 5.77 4.83 4.24
CA LYS A 104 5.12 5.02 5.55
C LYS A 104 3.72 4.42 5.56
N PHE A 105 2.90 4.71 4.56
CA PHE A 105 1.54 4.23 4.46
C PHE A 105 1.46 2.69 4.27
N CYS A 106 2.40 2.11 3.53
CA CYS A 106 2.55 0.66 3.43
C CYS A 106 2.82 0.04 4.81
N GLY A 107 3.75 0.62 5.58
CA GLY A 107 4.05 0.19 6.95
C GLY A 107 2.87 0.29 7.90
N LEU A 108 1.99 1.28 7.74
CA LEU A 108 0.75 1.39 8.52
C LEU A 108 -0.27 0.31 8.13
N SER A 109 -0.31 -0.04 6.84
CA SER A 109 -1.34 -0.91 6.27
C SER A 109 -1.06 -2.40 6.47
N TYR A 110 0.21 -2.81 6.49
CA TYR A 110 0.59 -4.22 6.54
C TYR A 110 1.57 -4.51 7.67
N LYS A 111 1.50 -5.73 8.24
CA LYS A 111 2.62 -6.27 9.01
C LYS A 111 3.67 -6.80 8.05
N ILE A 112 4.92 -6.89 8.51
CA ILE A 112 6.01 -7.46 7.70
C ILE A 112 5.70 -8.88 7.25
N LYS A 113 5.19 -9.71 8.16
CA LYS A 113 4.75 -11.08 7.83
C LYS A 113 3.76 -11.08 6.66
N ASP A 114 2.78 -10.17 6.68
CA ASP A 114 1.77 -10.07 5.63
C ASP A 114 2.39 -9.65 4.29
N ILE A 115 3.42 -8.79 4.28
CA ILE A 115 4.16 -8.38 3.07
C ILE A 115 4.99 -9.55 2.51
N ILE A 116 5.72 -10.26 3.37
CA ILE A 116 6.55 -11.41 2.98
C ILE A 116 5.67 -12.52 2.39
N GLU A 117 4.53 -12.81 3.02
CA GLU A 117 3.59 -13.85 2.58
C GLU A 117 2.67 -13.38 1.44
N LEU A 118 2.67 -12.09 1.08
CA LEU A 118 1.81 -11.57 0.03
C LEU A 118 2.16 -12.19 -1.33
N PRO A 119 1.21 -12.83 -2.03
CA PRO A 119 1.45 -13.34 -3.38
C PRO A 119 2.06 -12.27 -4.29
N THR A 120 3.00 -12.66 -5.17
CA THR A 120 3.74 -11.73 -6.03
C THR A 120 2.82 -10.80 -6.82
N ALA A 121 1.74 -11.31 -7.41
CA ALA A 121 0.77 -10.49 -8.15
C ALA A 121 0.15 -9.38 -7.29
N LYS A 122 -0.24 -9.70 -6.04
CA LYS A 122 -0.78 -8.72 -5.08
C LYS A 122 0.26 -7.71 -4.63
N PHE A 123 1.49 -8.18 -4.38
CA PHE A 123 2.58 -7.31 -3.99
C PHE A 123 2.94 -6.32 -5.10
N ASN A 124 3.01 -6.79 -6.35
CA ASN A 124 3.25 -5.96 -7.52
C ASN A 124 2.16 -4.88 -7.65
N PHE A 125 0.89 -5.29 -7.56
CA PHE A 125 -0.23 -4.35 -7.56
C PHE A 125 -0.12 -3.32 -6.43
N LEU A 126 0.21 -3.74 -5.20
CA LEU A 126 0.38 -2.83 -4.06
C LEU A 126 1.45 -1.77 -4.34
N VAL A 127 2.67 -2.17 -4.71
CA VAL A 127 3.79 -1.22 -4.87
C VAL A 127 3.62 -0.32 -6.10
N GLU A 128 2.89 -0.77 -7.13
CA GLU A 128 2.59 0.05 -8.31
C GLU A 128 1.51 1.10 -8.05
N ASN A 129 0.61 0.88 -7.08
CA ASN A 129 -0.57 1.72 -6.87
C ASN A 129 -0.58 2.51 -5.56
N VAL A 130 0.26 2.15 -4.57
CA VAL A 130 0.19 2.77 -3.23
C VAL A 130 0.50 4.26 -3.23
N ALA A 131 1.47 4.72 -4.06
CA ALA A 131 1.83 6.13 -4.17
C ALA A 131 0.67 6.96 -4.74
N ASP A 132 0.07 6.50 -5.84
CA ASP A 132 -1.11 7.13 -6.45
C ASP A 132 -2.30 7.13 -5.48
N PHE A 133 -2.52 6.04 -4.75
CA PHE A 133 -3.59 5.95 -3.75
C PHE A 133 -3.43 6.99 -2.63
N VAL A 134 -2.21 7.15 -2.10
CA VAL A 134 -1.88 8.14 -1.06
C VAL A 134 -2.09 9.56 -1.60
N HIS A 135 -1.62 9.83 -2.81
CA HIS A 135 -1.74 11.14 -3.46
C HIS A 135 -3.20 11.53 -3.72
N ARG A 136 -3.97 10.68 -4.41
CA ARG A 136 -5.39 10.95 -4.75
C ARG A 136 -6.30 11.14 -3.54
N ARG A 137 -5.92 10.57 -2.40
CA ARG A 137 -6.68 10.67 -1.14
C ARG A 137 -6.14 11.72 -0.17
N THR A 138 -5.11 12.48 -0.59
CA THR A 138 -4.49 13.56 0.17
C THR A 138 -4.06 13.09 1.56
N LEU A 139 -3.46 11.89 1.63
CA LEU A 139 -3.14 11.26 2.91
C LEU A 139 -1.84 11.77 3.55
N ALA A 140 -1.01 12.52 2.80
CA ALA A 140 0.30 12.99 3.26
C ALA A 140 0.25 13.65 4.64
N GLN A 141 -0.70 14.56 4.88
CA GLN A 141 -0.85 15.26 6.16
C GLN A 141 -1.05 14.33 7.37
N TYR A 142 -1.59 13.12 7.17
CA TYR A 142 -1.80 12.15 8.25
C TYR A 142 -0.59 11.24 8.49
N LEU A 143 0.46 11.33 7.68
CA LEU A 143 1.66 10.48 7.75
C LEU A 143 2.84 11.10 8.51
N TYR A 144 2.71 12.35 8.95
CA TYR A 144 3.74 13.09 9.69
C TYR A 144 3.31 13.38 11.12
N ARG A 145 2.68 12.38 11.75
CA ARG A 145 2.25 12.43 13.16
C ARG A 145 3.41 12.08 14.07
N ASP A 146 3.40 12.59 15.30
CA ASP A 146 4.47 12.38 16.28
C ASP A 146 4.82 10.91 16.54
N ASP A 147 3.82 10.03 16.61
CA ASP A 147 4.03 8.61 16.86
C ASP A 147 4.64 7.89 15.65
N ILE A 148 4.24 8.26 14.43
CA ILE A 148 4.85 7.77 13.18
C ILE A 148 6.29 8.28 13.07
N ASP A 149 6.51 9.56 13.30
CA ASP A 149 7.84 10.16 13.21
C ASP A 149 8.79 9.56 14.23
N LYS A 150 8.36 9.35 15.48
CA LYS A 150 9.16 8.61 16.48
C LYS A 150 9.56 7.22 15.99
N ALA A 151 8.66 6.53 15.29
CA ALA A 151 8.97 5.23 14.69
C ALA A 151 9.98 5.34 13.54
N VAL A 152 9.91 6.39 12.73
CA VAL A 152 10.82 6.68 11.61
C VAL A 152 12.23 7.05 12.09
N TYR A 153 12.34 7.94 13.09
CA TYR A 153 13.61 8.42 13.64
C TYR A 153 14.25 7.43 14.64
N THR A 154 13.72 6.22 14.75
CA THR A 154 14.39 5.18 15.52
C THR A 154 15.69 4.77 14.81
N LYS A 155 16.76 4.54 15.59
CA LYS A 155 18.06 4.12 15.04
C LYS A 155 17.93 2.82 14.24
N LEU A 156 18.34 2.87 12.97
CA LEU A 156 18.44 1.74 12.04
C LEU A 156 19.91 1.62 11.56
N ASP A 157 20.29 0.44 11.10
CA ASP A 157 21.60 0.16 10.49
C ASP A 157 21.41 -0.16 8.98
N PRO A 158 21.28 0.87 8.13
CA PRO A 158 20.88 0.68 6.74
C PRO A 158 22.00 0.07 5.89
N GLU A 159 21.64 -0.87 5.03
CA GLU A 159 22.52 -1.44 4.01
C GLU A 159 22.91 -0.42 2.95
N ASP A 160 21.99 0.49 2.59
CA ASP A 160 22.24 1.61 1.68
C ASP A 160 22.02 2.94 2.41
N ASP A 161 23.13 3.47 2.91
CA ASP A 161 23.22 4.75 3.62
C ASP A 161 22.68 5.93 2.80
N ASN A 162 22.82 5.91 1.48
CA ASN A 162 22.42 7.01 0.62
C ASN A 162 20.90 7.01 0.40
N LEU A 163 20.33 5.85 0.05
CA LEU A 163 18.88 5.70 -0.08
C LEU A 163 18.17 5.99 1.25
N PHE A 164 18.75 5.56 2.37
CA PHE A 164 18.19 5.88 3.68
C PHE A 164 18.28 7.39 3.98
N LYS A 165 19.40 8.06 3.67
CA LYS A 165 19.52 9.52 3.82
C LYS A 165 18.51 10.27 2.94
N GLU A 166 18.23 9.82 1.72
CA GLU A 166 17.21 10.41 0.85
C GLU A 166 15.80 10.27 1.45
N PHE A 167 15.46 9.08 1.96
CA PHE A 167 14.21 8.86 2.68
C PHE A 167 14.09 9.78 3.91
N MET A 168 15.17 9.96 4.68
CA MET A 168 15.19 10.82 5.85
C MET A 168 15.05 12.30 5.49
N LYS A 169 15.66 12.77 4.38
CA LYS A 169 15.48 14.13 3.86
C LYS A 169 14.03 14.40 3.48
N CYS A 170 13.38 13.45 2.81
CA CYS A 170 11.95 13.57 2.47
C CYS A 170 11.07 13.60 3.72
N SER A 171 11.39 12.79 4.73
CA SER A 171 10.66 12.75 6.01
C SER A 171 10.77 14.06 6.79
N SER A 172 11.93 14.74 6.73
CA SER A 172 12.20 15.97 7.47
C SER A 172 11.76 17.24 6.71
N SER A 173 11.73 17.22 5.38
CA SER A 173 11.32 18.39 4.58
C SER A 173 9.87 18.80 4.81
N PHE A 174 8.97 17.86 5.13
CA PHE A 174 7.57 18.18 5.40
C PHE A 174 7.37 18.93 6.74
N ARG A 175 8.26 18.75 7.72
CA ARG A 175 8.24 19.52 8.99
C ARG A 175 8.61 21.00 8.81
N GLN A 176 9.37 21.34 7.77
CA GLN A 176 9.82 22.72 7.54
C GLN A 176 8.71 23.63 6.96
N TRP A 177 7.58 23.07 6.53
CA TRP A 177 6.45 23.85 5.98
C TRP A 177 5.36 24.19 7.01
N GLU A 178 5.50 23.72 8.27
CA GLU A 178 4.55 23.98 9.37
C GLU A 178 5.08 24.98 10.41
N HIS A 179 6.18 25.69 10.12
CA HIS A 179 6.76 26.74 10.96
C HIS A 179 6.86 28.08 10.23
#